data_AF-A0A356EHN2-F1
#
_entry.id   AF-A0A356EHN2-F1
#
_cell.length_a   1.000
_cell.length_b   1.000
_cell.length_c   1.000
_cell.angle_alpha   90.00
_cell.angle_beta   90.00
_cell.angle_gamma   90.00
#
_symmetry.space_group_name_H-M   'P 1'
#
loop_
_entity.id
_entity.type
_entity.pdbx_description
1 polymer ?
#
loop_
_entity_poly.entity_id
_entity_poly.type
_entity_poly.pdbx_seq_one_letter_code
_entity_poly.pdbx_strand_id
1 'polypeptide(L)'
;MDLPVGASCWLWLPRGGEALVELTLAVPSADGSTWRSQPLGALYPADLAADGRLRPDVAGGWCSRLALPLLRSGWRLANFNWRRLRQELQDRLPDPWVLEPSLFSAVLASGRWRADYLRPPSALFTILLPVWLNGLAGGEAGDRAYPASPGAQPWSLEAAAVSGLLLPAGSWHWFWAGHSLQVEVRVDGQASWTCR
;
A
#
# COMPACT_ATOMS: atom_id res chain seq x y z
N MET A 1 18.79 -3.33 0.12
CA MET A 1 19.43 -3.07 -1.19
C MET A 1 18.61 -1.96 -1.80
N ASP A 2 19.25 -0.83 -2.08
CA ASP A 2 18.58 0.30 -2.71
C ASP A 2 18.77 0.18 -4.22
N LEU A 3 17.67 0.33 -4.96
CA LEU A 3 17.63 0.14 -6.40
C LEU A 3 17.09 1.42 -7.04
N PRO A 4 17.71 1.93 -8.12
CA PRO A 4 17.12 3.03 -8.87
C PRO A 4 15.82 2.61 -9.55
N VAL A 5 14.97 3.59 -9.87
CA VAL A 5 13.69 3.34 -10.57
C VAL A 5 13.97 2.65 -11.92
N GLY A 6 13.25 1.57 -12.20
CA GLY A 6 13.41 0.78 -13.43
C GLY A 6 14.56 -0.23 -13.39
N ALA A 7 15.32 -0.33 -12.30
CA ALA A 7 16.37 -1.32 -12.17
C ALA A 7 15.85 -2.74 -12.01
N SER A 8 16.69 -3.71 -12.38
CA SER A 8 16.50 -5.13 -12.08
C SER A 8 17.63 -5.59 -11.16
N CYS A 9 17.34 -6.52 -10.25
CA CYS A 9 18.33 -7.14 -9.38
C CYS A 9 18.20 -8.67 -9.40
N TRP A 10 19.29 -9.34 -9.03
CA TRP A 10 19.30 -10.79 -8.85
C TRP A 10 19.06 -11.12 -7.39
N LEU A 11 18.16 -12.07 -7.15
CA LEU A 11 17.85 -12.59 -5.82
C LEU A 11 18.15 -14.09 -5.79
N TRP A 12 18.79 -14.54 -4.70
CA TRP A 12 18.98 -15.96 -4.43
C TRP A 12 17.82 -16.45 -3.55
N LEU A 13 16.90 -17.21 -4.13
CA LEU A 13 15.70 -17.72 -3.46
C LEU A 13 15.85 -19.21 -3.10
N PRO A 14 15.20 -19.68 -2.02
CA PRO A 14 15.32 -21.06 -1.57
C PRO A 14 14.78 -22.04 -2.63
N ARG A 15 15.57 -23.06 -2.95
CA ARG A 15 15.11 -24.17 -3.80
C ARG A 15 14.06 -24.99 -3.05
N GLY A 16 12.90 -25.20 -3.66
CA GLY A 16 11.78 -25.91 -3.04
C GLY A 16 11.16 -25.21 -1.83
N GLY A 17 11.54 -23.95 -1.57
CA GLY A 17 10.98 -23.13 -0.49
C GLY A 17 10.00 -22.07 -0.99
N GLU A 18 9.50 -21.28 -0.06
CA GLU A 18 8.57 -20.17 -0.30
C GLU A 18 9.24 -18.87 0.18
N ALA A 19 8.99 -17.76 -0.53
CA ALA A 19 9.50 -16.46 -0.13
C ALA A 19 8.54 -15.34 -0.51
N LEU A 20 8.53 -14.28 0.31
CA LEU A 20 7.86 -13.03 0.00
C LEU A 20 8.93 -12.04 -0.49
N VAL A 21 8.74 -11.49 -1.68
CA VAL A 21 9.61 -10.45 -2.22
C VAL A 21 8.85 -9.14 -2.17
N GLU A 22 9.38 -8.16 -1.42
CA GLU A 22 8.77 -6.84 -1.24
C GLU A 22 9.76 -5.75 -1.71
N LEU A 23 9.24 -4.78 -2.45
CA LEU A 23 9.94 -3.57 -2.88
C LEU A 23 9.19 -2.35 -2.36
N THR A 24 9.82 -1.56 -1.51
CA THR A 24 9.25 -0.31 -0.97
C THR A 24 9.99 0.88 -1.55
N LEU A 25 9.27 1.92 -1.96
CA LEU A 25 9.87 3.21 -2.23
C LEU A 25 10.35 3.81 -0.91
N ALA A 26 11.62 4.20 -0.87
CA ALA A 26 12.22 4.94 0.24
C ALA A 26 12.14 6.45 -0.07
N VAL A 27 11.56 7.22 0.85
CA VAL A 27 11.42 8.68 0.73
C VAL A 27 12.23 9.33 1.85
N PRO A 28 13.28 10.11 1.52
CA PRO A 28 14.03 10.86 2.52
C PRO A 28 13.13 11.88 3.24
N SER A 29 13.30 11.98 4.56
CA SER A 29 12.64 12.97 5.40
C SER A 29 13.58 14.16 5.69
N ALA A 30 13.01 15.33 6.00
CA ALA A 30 13.78 16.52 6.38
C ALA A 30 14.58 16.32 7.68
N ASP A 31 14.11 15.47 8.59
CA ASP A 31 14.81 15.11 9.83
C ASP A 31 15.94 14.09 9.62
N GLY A 32 16.24 13.70 8.37
CA GLY A 32 17.24 12.69 8.02
C GLY A 32 16.76 11.24 8.19
N SER A 33 15.52 11.02 8.62
CA SER A 33 14.90 9.69 8.59
C SER A 33 14.47 9.30 7.16
N THR A 34 13.92 8.11 6.99
CA THR A 34 13.47 7.60 5.70
C THR A 34 12.11 6.95 5.86
N TRP A 35 11.12 7.51 5.18
CA TRP A 35 9.80 6.89 5.09
C TRP A 35 9.75 5.84 4.01
N ARG A 36 8.77 4.94 4.14
CA ARG A 36 8.58 3.83 3.23
C ARG A 36 7.15 3.77 2.74
N SER A 37 6.98 3.57 1.45
CA SER A 37 5.69 3.24 0.87
C SER A 37 5.20 1.87 1.36
N GLN A 38 3.92 1.58 1.12
CA GLN A 38 3.47 0.21 1.06
C GLN A 38 4.24 -0.55 -0.03
N PRO A 39 4.52 -1.84 0.16
CA PRO A 39 5.34 -2.59 -0.76
C PRO A 39 4.62 -2.83 -2.10
N LEU A 40 5.36 -2.80 -3.19
CA LEU A 40 5.10 -3.70 -4.31
C LEU A 40 5.60 -5.09 -3.91
N GLY A 41 4.97 -6.16 -4.38
CA GLY A 41 5.40 -7.49 -3.96
C GLY A 41 5.11 -8.60 -4.94
N ALA A 42 5.75 -9.74 -4.69
CA ALA A 42 5.56 -11.00 -5.38
C ALA A 42 5.80 -12.17 -4.42
N LEU A 43 5.05 -13.26 -4.64
CA LEU A 43 5.12 -14.49 -3.87
C LEU A 43 5.91 -15.54 -4.66
N TYR A 44 7.04 -16.00 -4.14
CA TYR A 44 7.77 -17.11 -4.73
C TYR A 44 7.34 -18.44 -4.08
N PRO A 45 7.09 -19.51 -4.87
CA PRO A 45 7.23 -19.59 -6.32
C PRO A 45 5.96 -19.20 -7.11
N ALA A 46 4.87 -18.84 -6.44
CA ALA A 46 3.54 -18.65 -7.06
C ALA A 46 3.49 -17.61 -8.19
N ASP A 47 4.30 -16.56 -8.12
CA ASP A 47 4.40 -15.46 -9.08
C ASP A 47 5.64 -15.57 -9.99
N LEU A 48 6.40 -16.67 -9.92
CA LEU A 48 7.56 -16.87 -10.79
C LEU A 48 7.07 -17.09 -12.22
N ALA A 49 7.38 -16.15 -13.11
CA ALA A 49 7.04 -16.29 -14.53
C ALA A 49 7.92 -17.36 -15.21
N ALA A 50 7.49 -17.83 -16.38
CA ALA A 50 8.19 -18.86 -17.15
C ALA A 50 9.62 -18.45 -17.56
N ASP A 51 9.89 -17.15 -17.66
CA ASP A 51 11.22 -16.58 -17.91
C ASP A 51 12.11 -16.52 -16.65
N GLY A 52 11.65 -17.07 -15.52
CA GLY A 52 12.36 -17.09 -14.25
C GLY A 52 12.36 -15.75 -13.52
N ARG A 53 11.52 -14.79 -13.92
CA ARG A 53 11.46 -13.46 -13.30
C ARG A 53 10.26 -13.30 -12.37
N LEU A 54 10.48 -12.59 -11.27
CA LEU A 54 9.42 -12.03 -10.45
C LEU A 54 9.15 -10.60 -10.91
N ARG A 55 7.87 -10.23 -11.00
CA ARG A 55 7.42 -8.86 -11.33
C ARG A 55 6.57 -8.34 -10.18
N PRO A 56 7.19 -7.74 -9.15
CA PRO A 56 6.46 -7.17 -8.03
C PRO A 56 5.50 -6.09 -8.49
N ASP A 57 4.27 -6.13 -8.01
CA ASP A 57 3.24 -5.12 -8.29
C ASP A 57 2.42 -4.79 -7.05
N VAL A 58 1.45 -3.89 -7.20
CA VAL A 58 0.63 -3.38 -6.09
C VAL A 58 -0.18 -4.51 -5.44
N ALA A 59 -0.84 -5.34 -6.25
CA ALA A 59 -1.66 -6.44 -5.77
C ALA A 59 -0.83 -7.56 -5.13
N GLY A 60 0.35 -7.85 -5.68
CA GLY A 60 1.30 -8.80 -5.09
C GLY A 60 1.91 -8.30 -3.78
N GLY A 61 2.07 -6.99 -3.62
CA GLY A 61 2.46 -6.37 -2.34
C GLY A 61 1.37 -6.48 -1.28
N TRP A 62 0.11 -6.31 -1.69
CA TRP A 62 -1.02 -6.55 -0.79
C TRP A 62 -1.07 -8.04 -0.38
N CYS A 63 -0.91 -8.96 -1.34
CA CYS A 63 -0.84 -10.39 -1.08
C CYS A 63 0.35 -10.78 -0.19
N SER A 64 1.52 -10.16 -0.34
CA SER A 64 2.68 -10.43 0.52
C SER A 64 2.42 -10.05 1.97
N ARG A 65 1.79 -8.89 2.21
CA ARG A 65 1.37 -8.47 3.56
C ARG A 65 0.33 -9.40 4.17
N LEU A 66 -0.62 -9.88 3.38
CA LEU A 66 -1.58 -10.88 3.82
C LEU A 66 -0.90 -12.22 4.15
N ALA A 67 0.06 -12.65 3.33
CA ALA A 67 0.75 -13.93 3.45
C ALA A 67 1.77 -13.98 4.60
N LEU A 68 2.37 -12.85 4.98
CA LEU A 68 3.41 -12.77 6.00
C LEU A 68 3.01 -13.39 7.36
N PRO A 69 1.88 -13.02 7.99
CA PRO A 69 1.46 -13.65 9.24
C PRO A 69 1.17 -15.15 9.10
N LEU A 70 0.68 -15.59 7.93
CA LEU A 70 0.37 -17.00 7.65
C LEU A 70 1.66 -17.84 7.55
N LEU A 71 2.65 -17.35 6.80
CA LEU A 71 3.96 -18.01 6.71
C LEU A 71 4.62 -18.13 8.08
N ARG A 72 4.53 -17.08 8.90
CA ARG A 72 5.06 -17.08 10.28
C ARG A 72 4.37 -18.10 11.18
N SER A 73 3.11 -18.44 10.91
CA SER A 73 2.39 -19.51 11.62
C SER A 73 2.61 -20.91 11.02
N GLY A 74 3.52 -21.06 10.06
CA GLY A 74 3.83 -22.33 9.40
C GLY A 74 2.86 -22.73 8.28
N TRP A 75 1.94 -21.84 7.91
CA TRP A 75 1.03 -22.07 6.79
C TRP A 75 1.79 -21.94 5.45
N ARG A 76 1.49 -22.80 4.47
CA ARG A 76 2.19 -22.86 3.18
C ARG A 76 1.49 -22.04 2.12
N LEU A 77 2.23 -21.23 1.36
CA LEU A 77 1.69 -20.46 0.23
C LEU A 77 0.95 -21.34 -0.78
N ALA A 78 1.42 -22.56 -1.02
CA ALA A 78 0.78 -23.52 -1.91
C ALA A 78 -0.68 -23.88 -1.52
N ASN A 79 -1.10 -23.63 -0.28
CA ASN A 79 -2.44 -23.98 0.21
C ASN A 79 -3.54 -23.01 -0.29
N PHE A 80 -3.19 -21.95 -1.01
CA PHE A 80 -4.16 -20.98 -1.52
C PHE A 80 -3.85 -20.54 -2.94
N ASN A 81 -4.90 -20.22 -3.69
CA ASN A 81 -4.76 -19.74 -5.06
C ASN A 81 -4.48 -18.23 -5.09
N TRP A 82 -3.23 -17.86 -4.79
CA TRP A 82 -2.76 -16.48 -4.78
C TRP A 82 -2.90 -15.77 -6.12
N ARG A 83 -2.69 -16.48 -7.22
CA ARG A 83 -2.86 -15.94 -8.58
C ARG A 83 -4.29 -15.48 -8.81
N ARG A 84 -5.28 -16.30 -8.40
CA ARG A 84 -6.70 -15.92 -8.48
C ARG A 84 -7.00 -14.72 -7.58
N LEU A 85 -6.48 -14.68 -6.36
CA LEU A 85 -6.69 -13.54 -5.47
C LEU A 85 -6.14 -12.24 -6.06
N ARG A 86 -4.93 -12.27 -6.62
CA ARG A 86 -4.30 -11.11 -7.26
C ARG A 86 -5.15 -10.59 -8.43
N GLN A 87 -5.68 -11.50 -9.25
CA GLN A 87 -6.61 -11.13 -10.32
C GLN A 87 -7.88 -10.47 -9.78
N GLU A 88 -8.51 -11.05 -8.75
CA GLU A 88 -9.72 -10.50 -8.15
C GLU A 88 -9.47 -9.12 -7.50
N LEU A 89 -8.29 -8.88 -6.91
CA LEU A 89 -7.90 -7.56 -6.40
C LEU A 89 -7.85 -6.53 -7.54
N GLN A 90 -7.17 -6.87 -8.63
CA GLN A 90 -7.02 -5.99 -9.79
C GLN A 90 -8.35 -5.71 -10.50
N ASP A 91 -9.23 -6.70 -10.58
CA ASP A 91 -10.53 -6.58 -11.25
C ASP A 91 -11.55 -5.77 -10.44
N ARG A 92 -11.43 -5.77 -9.10
CA ARG A 92 -12.44 -5.18 -8.20
C ARG A 92 -12.03 -3.84 -7.60
N LEU A 93 -10.74 -3.60 -7.43
CA LEU A 93 -10.23 -2.46 -6.69
C LEU A 93 -9.22 -1.69 -7.56
N PRO A 94 -9.44 -0.37 -7.76
CA PRO A 94 -8.44 0.48 -8.39
C PRO A 94 -7.11 0.50 -7.61
N ASP A 95 -7.21 0.43 -6.28
CA ASP A 95 -6.07 0.29 -5.37
C ASP A 95 -6.41 -0.73 -4.28
N PRO A 96 -5.68 -1.85 -4.15
CA PRO A 96 -5.96 -2.85 -3.12
C PRO A 96 -5.64 -2.35 -1.69
N TRP A 97 -4.76 -1.37 -1.52
CA TRP A 97 -4.35 -0.85 -0.21
C TRP A 97 -5.43 -0.05 0.51
N VAL A 98 -6.56 0.22 -0.14
CA VAL A 98 -7.77 0.74 0.52
C VAL A 98 -8.37 -0.28 1.51
N LEU A 99 -8.00 -1.56 1.36
CA LEU A 99 -8.34 -2.62 2.30
C LEU A 99 -7.09 -3.00 3.10
N GLU A 100 -7.24 -3.13 4.41
CA GLU A 100 -6.13 -3.52 5.29
C GLU A 100 -5.88 -5.05 5.18
N PRO A 101 -4.73 -5.50 4.63
CA PRO A 101 -4.47 -6.92 4.39
C PRO A 101 -4.54 -7.77 5.67
N SER A 102 -4.10 -7.21 6.80
CA SER A 102 -4.03 -7.93 8.07
C SER A 102 -5.40 -8.44 8.54
N LEU A 103 -6.48 -7.73 8.22
CA LEU A 103 -7.87 -8.11 8.56
C LEU A 103 -8.33 -9.42 7.90
N PHE A 104 -7.68 -9.83 6.81
CA PHE A 104 -8.08 -11.00 6.03
C PHE A 104 -7.29 -12.26 6.36
N SER A 105 -6.17 -12.13 7.09
CA SER A 105 -5.27 -13.25 7.41
C SER A 105 -6.00 -14.36 8.17
N ALA A 106 -6.76 -14.03 9.22
CA ALA A 106 -7.53 -14.98 10.01
C ALA A 106 -8.65 -15.66 9.18
N VAL A 107 -9.29 -14.90 8.30
CA VAL A 107 -10.34 -15.42 7.42
C VAL A 107 -9.77 -16.44 6.44
N LEU A 108 -8.62 -16.15 5.85
CA LEU A 108 -7.92 -17.06 4.93
C LEU A 108 -7.44 -18.32 5.67
N ALA A 109 -6.83 -18.16 6.85
CA ALA A 109 -6.39 -19.28 7.69
C ALA A 109 -7.53 -20.23 8.07
N SER A 110 -8.74 -19.70 8.29
CA SER A 110 -9.93 -20.49 8.62
C SER A 110 -10.62 -21.16 7.41
N GLY A 111 -10.10 -20.97 6.19
CA GLY A 111 -10.72 -21.49 4.97
C GLY A 111 -12.04 -20.83 4.59
N ARG A 112 -12.38 -19.70 5.20
CA ARG A 112 -13.65 -18.96 4.99
C ARG A 112 -13.53 -17.82 3.99
N TRP A 113 -12.41 -17.75 3.27
CA TRP A 113 -12.17 -16.71 2.28
C TRP A 113 -13.24 -16.71 1.19
N ARG A 114 -13.73 -15.52 0.84
CA ARG A 114 -14.62 -15.30 -0.29
C ARG A 114 -14.20 -14.06 -1.06
N ALA A 115 -14.30 -14.11 -2.38
CA ALA A 115 -13.95 -12.99 -3.24
C ALA A 115 -14.84 -11.75 -3.00
N ASP A 116 -16.07 -11.94 -2.51
CA ASP A 116 -16.97 -10.85 -2.17
C ASP A 116 -16.58 -10.09 -0.89
N TYR A 117 -15.47 -10.46 -0.22
CA TYR A 117 -14.85 -9.61 0.79
C TYR A 117 -14.00 -8.49 0.18
N LEU A 118 -13.63 -8.60 -1.09
CA LEU A 118 -12.91 -7.56 -1.85
C LEU A 118 -13.90 -6.54 -2.42
N ARG A 119 -14.62 -5.85 -1.53
CA ARG A 119 -15.54 -4.77 -1.94
C ARG A 119 -14.85 -3.43 -1.74
N PRO A 120 -15.02 -2.48 -2.67
CA PRO A 120 -14.64 -1.11 -2.41
C PRO A 120 -15.42 -0.60 -1.17
N PRO A 121 -14.84 0.32 -0.39
CA PRO A 121 -15.53 0.92 0.74
C PRO A 121 -16.88 1.53 0.33
N SER A 122 -17.91 1.33 1.15
CA SER A 122 -19.28 1.76 0.83
C SER A 122 -19.54 3.25 1.05
N ALA A 123 -18.65 3.93 1.78
CA ALA A 123 -18.76 5.34 2.10
C ALA A 123 -17.42 6.05 1.88
N LEU A 124 -17.52 7.28 1.37
CA LEU A 124 -16.41 8.20 1.24
C LEU A 124 -16.72 9.45 2.06
N PHE A 125 -15.71 9.96 2.76
CA PHE A 125 -15.82 11.12 3.63
C PHE A 125 -14.97 12.26 3.09
N THR A 126 -15.52 13.47 3.10
CA THR A 126 -14.77 14.67 2.74
C THR A 126 -13.99 15.14 3.96
N ILE A 127 -12.67 15.01 3.91
CA ILE A 127 -11.75 15.45 4.96
C ILE A 127 -11.19 16.81 4.57
N LEU A 128 -11.49 17.83 5.39
CA LEU A 128 -10.96 19.17 5.21
C LEU A 128 -9.65 19.29 5.97
N LEU A 129 -8.55 19.51 5.25
CA LEU A 129 -7.24 19.71 5.86
C LEU A 129 -6.97 21.20 6.05
N PRO A 130 -6.38 21.62 7.19
CA PRO A 130 -6.10 23.03 7.46
C PRO A 130 -5.08 23.62 6.48
N VAL A 131 -5.31 24.87 6.08
CA VAL A 131 -4.53 25.63 5.06
C VAL A 131 -3.05 25.72 5.37
N TRP A 132 -2.69 25.77 6.65
CA TRP A 132 -1.28 25.86 7.03
C TRP A 132 -0.47 24.62 6.68
N LEU A 133 -1.10 23.47 6.39
CA LEU A 133 -0.40 22.33 5.79
C LEU A 133 0.23 22.70 4.44
N ASN A 134 -0.40 23.61 3.68
CA ASN A 134 0.17 24.16 2.45
C ASN A 134 1.33 25.13 2.75
N GLY A 135 1.38 25.74 3.95
CA GLY A 135 2.36 26.76 4.33
C GLY A 135 3.53 26.28 5.20
N LEU A 136 3.43 25.14 5.89
CA LEU A 136 4.51 24.55 6.70
C LEU A 136 5.63 23.94 5.85
N ALA A 137 5.37 23.67 4.58
CA ALA A 137 6.11 22.68 3.81
C ALA A 137 7.24 23.23 2.94
N GLY A 138 7.47 24.56 2.91
CA GLY A 138 8.26 25.17 1.83
C GLY A 138 7.76 24.76 0.43
N GLY A 139 6.54 24.24 0.35
CA GLY A 139 5.97 23.67 -0.85
C GLY A 139 5.33 24.80 -1.65
N GLU A 140 5.81 24.99 -2.87
CA GLU A 140 5.24 26.00 -3.73
C GLU A 140 3.85 25.54 -4.18
N ALA A 141 2.95 26.50 -4.43
CA ALA A 141 1.66 26.19 -5.01
C ALA A 141 1.85 25.37 -6.31
N GLY A 142 1.34 24.14 -6.34
CA GLY A 142 1.58 23.19 -7.43
C GLY A 142 2.37 21.94 -7.04
N ASP A 143 2.92 21.89 -5.81
CA ASP A 143 3.55 20.69 -5.28
C ASP A 143 2.57 19.52 -5.09
N ARG A 144 3.13 18.31 -5.04
CA ARG A 144 2.37 17.06 -4.96
C ARG A 144 2.76 16.24 -3.75
N ALA A 145 1.75 15.80 -3.02
CA ALA A 145 1.86 14.80 -1.96
C ALA A 145 1.66 13.41 -2.56
N TYR A 146 2.68 12.56 -2.43
CA TYR A 146 2.69 11.20 -2.97
C TYR A 146 2.16 10.23 -1.93
N PRO A 147 1.13 9.43 -2.26
CA PRO A 147 0.58 8.46 -1.32
C PRO A 147 1.59 7.36 -1.02
N ALA A 148 1.50 6.81 0.19
CA ALA A 148 2.25 5.63 0.57
C ALA A 148 1.78 4.39 -0.20
N SER A 149 0.54 4.36 -0.70
CA SER A 149 0.09 3.32 -1.63
C SER A 149 0.66 3.56 -3.02
N PRO A 150 1.42 2.62 -3.61
CA PRO A 150 1.94 2.75 -4.97
C PRO A 150 0.85 2.77 -6.06
N GLY A 151 -0.38 2.34 -5.74
CA GLY A 151 -1.51 2.35 -6.66
C GLY A 151 -2.35 3.63 -6.63
N ALA A 152 -2.16 4.48 -5.61
CA ALA A 152 -2.95 5.68 -5.43
C ALA A 152 -2.38 6.87 -6.22
N GLN A 153 -3.27 7.80 -6.60
CA GLN A 153 -2.88 9.01 -7.31
C GLN A 153 -2.26 10.05 -6.34
N PRO A 154 -1.22 10.79 -6.78
CA PRO A 154 -0.71 11.94 -6.04
C PRO A 154 -1.81 12.98 -5.79
N TRP A 155 -1.79 13.58 -4.60
CA TRP A 155 -2.66 14.68 -4.24
C TRP A 155 -1.95 16.01 -4.52
N SER A 156 -2.60 16.91 -5.26
CA SER A 156 -2.09 18.26 -5.51
C SER A 156 -2.33 19.17 -4.30
N LEU A 157 -1.26 19.80 -3.82
CA LEU A 157 -1.32 20.83 -2.79
C LEU A 157 -1.75 22.14 -3.45
N GLU A 158 -3.06 22.42 -3.42
CA GLU A 158 -3.61 23.67 -3.94
C GLU A 158 -3.36 24.83 -2.97
N ALA A 159 -3.16 26.04 -3.50
CA ALA A 159 -3.05 27.27 -2.72
C ALA A 159 -4.38 27.72 -2.08
N ALA A 160 -5.46 26.96 -2.27
CA ALA A 160 -6.78 27.28 -1.77
C ALA A 160 -6.87 27.23 -0.24
N ALA A 161 -7.80 28.01 0.32
CA ALA A 161 -8.03 28.12 1.76
C ALA A 161 -8.68 26.87 2.39
N VAL A 162 -8.96 25.82 1.63
CA VAL A 162 -9.31 24.48 2.12
C VAL A 162 -9.01 23.50 1.00
N SER A 163 -8.22 22.45 1.29
CA SER A 163 -8.10 21.31 0.39
C SER A 163 -8.91 20.14 0.98
N GLY A 164 -9.87 19.64 0.21
CA GLY A 164 -10.70 18.51 0.57
C GLY A 164 -10.15 17.21 0.00
N LEU A 165 -9.94 16.21 0.84
CA LEU A 165 -9.66 14.84 0.41
C LEU A 165 -10.92 14.00 0.52
N LEU A 166 -11.25 13.23 -0.52
CA LEU A 166 -12.34 12.26 -0.48
C LEU A 166 -11.76 10.88 -0.13
N LEU A 167 -11.91 10.47 1.12
CA LEU A 167 -11.28 9.27 1.66
C LEU A 167 -12.31 8.31 2.29
N PRO A 168 -12.18 7.00 2.06
CA PRO A 168 -12.87 6.02 2.89
C PRO A 168 -12.34 6.00 4.34
N ALA A 169 -13.11 5.34 5.21
CA ALA A 169 -12.62 4.95 6.53
C ALA A 169 -11.36 4.09 6.41
N GLY A 170 -10.33 4.41 7.19
CA GLY A 170 -9.01 3.78 7.10
C GLY A 170 -7.88 4.71 7.54
N SER A 171 -6.66 4.22 7.40
CA SER A 171 -5.44 5.01 7.63
C SER A 171 -4.77 5.30 6.29
N TRP A 172 -4.46 6.56 6.07
CA TRP A 172 -3.92 7.08 4.82
C TRP A 172 -2.65 7.86 5.10
N HIS A 173 -1.66 7.74 4.22
CA HIS A 173 -0.36 8.34 4.43
C HIS A 173 0.16 8.94 3.12
N TRP A 174 0.70 10.15 3.19
CA TRP A 174 1.36 10.84 2.08
C TRP A 174 2.72 11.39 2.48
N PHE A 175 3.57 11.60 1.49
CA PHE A 175 4.91 12.17 1.60
C PHE A 175 5.10 13.33 0.62
N TRP A 176 5.72 14.42 1.05
CA TRP A 176 6.11 15.55 0.19
C TRP A 176 7.24 16.34 0.82
N ALA A 177 8.20 16.84 0.05
CA ALA A 177 9.22 17.80 0.52
C ALA A 177 9.90 17.48 1.88
N GLY A 178 10.10 16.19 2.20
CA GLY A 178 10.66 15.81 3.50
C GLY A 178 9.69 15.97 4.69
N HIS A 179 8.38 15.97 4.42
CA HIS A 179 7.24 15.92 5.33
C HIS A 179 6.35 14.68 5.09
N SER A 180 5.61 14.27 6.12
CA SER A 180 4.61 13.21 6.03
C SER A 180 3.28 13.59 6.69
N LEU A 181 2.19 13.08 6.12
CA LEU A 181 0.82 13.33 6.58
C LEU A 181 0.12 12.00 6.74
N GLN A 182 -0.20 11.65 7.98
CA GLN A 182 -1.07 10.54 8.29
C GLN A 182 -2.47 11.06 8.58
N VAL A 183 -3.48 10.49 7.92
CA VAL A 183 -4.90 10.77 8.15
C VAL A 183 -5.58 9.47 8.52
N GLU A 184 -6.27 9.46 9.65
CA GLU A 184 -7.13 8.36 10.08
C GLU A 184 -8.58 8.80 9.97
N VAL A 185 -9.37 8.04 9.24
CA VAL A 185 -10.80 8.27 9.03
C VAL A 185 -11.57 7.11 9.64
N ARG A 186 -12.49 7.40 10.55
CA ARG A 186 -13.35 6.41 11.19
C ARG A 186 -14.59 6.13 10.35
N VAL A 187 -15.28 5.03 10.69
CA VAL A 187 -16.52 4.61 10.01
C VAL A 187 -17.68 5.59 10.18
N ASP A 188 -17.63 6.47 11.18
CA ASP A 188 -18.59 7.55 11.42
C ASP A 188 -18.18 8.87 10.72
N GLY A 189 -17.07 8.87 9.97
CA GLY A 189 -16.54 10.03 9.26
C GLY A 189 -15.69 10.96 10.11
N GLN A 190 -15.51 10.69 11.41
CA GLN A 190 -14.54 11.44 12.21
C GLN A 190 -13.13 11.20 11.67
N ALA A 191 -12.38 12.28 11.48
CA ALA A 191 -11.00 12.20 11.04
C ALA A 191 -10.04 12.86 12.02
N SER A 192 -8.87 12.25 12.17
CA SER A 192 -7.72 12.82 12.86
C SER A 192 -6.52 12.76 11.95
N TRP A 193 -5.60 13.71 12.08
CA TRP A 193 -4.39 13.74 11.26
C TRP A 193 -3.17 14.12 12.08
N THR A 194 -2.01 13.68 11.60
CA THR A 194 -0.70 14.03 12.13
C THR A 194 0.20 14.40 10.96
N CYS A 195 0.87 15.54 11.07
CA CYS A 195 1.88 15.99 10.13
C CYS A 195 3.25 15.98 10.81
N ARG A 196 4.28 15.50 10.12
CA ARG A 196 5.68 15.50 10.58
C ARG A 196 6.58 16.10 9.52
#